data_AF-H2RV91-F1
#
_entry.id   AF-H2RV91-F1
#
_cell.length_a   1.000
_cell.length_b   1.000
_cell.length_c   1.000
_cell.angle_alpha   90.00
_cell.angle_beta   90.00
_cell.angle_gamma   90.00
#
_symmetry.space_group_name_H-M   'P 1'
#
loop_
_entity.id
_entity.type
_entity.pdbx_description
1 polymer ?
#
loop_
_entity_poly.entity_id
_entity_poly.type
_entity_poly.pdbx_seq_one_letter_code
_entity_poly.pdbx_strand_id
1 'polypeptide(L)'
;MRKPAPHKCHFSWEKYLKETAAIAAPSSCFRQSPAPPMNGFKTGMKLEAQDPRNTTSTCIATVVGLTGSRLRLRLDGSDNKNDFWRLVDSSEIQPIGSCEKNGGMLQPPLGEHI
;
A
#
# COMPACT_ATOMS: atom_id res chain seq x y z
N MET A 1 32.83 -18.95 19.59
CA MET A 1 32.45 -18.93 18.16
C MET A 1 31.64 -17.67 17.87
N ARG A 2 32.10 -16.77 16.99
CA ARG A 2 31.33 -15.59 16.57
C ARG A 2 30.41 -16.03 15.42
N LYS A 3 29.10 -15.81 15.56
CA LYS A 3 28.14 -15.99 14.45
C LYS A 3 28.49 -14.99 13.34
N PRO A 4 28.54 -15.39 12.05
CA PRO A 4 28.70 -14.43 10.97
C PRO A 4 27.49 -13.48 10.99
N ALA A 5 27.74 -12.17 10.98
CA ALA A 5 26.70 -11.18 10.86
C ALA A 5 26.01 -11.34 9.49
N PRO A 6 24.69 -11.13 9.39
CA PRO A 6 24.02 -11.12 8.09
C PRO A 6 24.66 -10.01 7.25
N HIS A 7 25.37 -10.39 6.18
CA HIS A 7 25.85 -9.44 5.20
C HIS A 7 24.63 -8.76 4.58
N LYS A 8 24.25 -7.57 5.09
CA LYS A 8 23.37 -6.65 4.36
C LYS A 8 24.16 -6.14 3.17
N CYS A 9 24.21 -6.92 2.10
CA CYS A 9 24.69 -6.44 0.82
C CYS A 9 23.73 -5.36 0.35
N HIS A 10 24.16 -4.10 0.43
CA HIS A 10 23.41 -2.97 -0.08
C HIS A 10 23.33 -3.10 -1.61
N PHE A 11 22.12 -3.16 -2.17
CA PHE A 11 21.93 -3.21 -3.61
C PHE A 11 22.23 -1.83 -4.22
N SER A 12 22.95 -1.79 -5.34
CA SER A 12 23.22 -0.56 -6.10
C SER A 12 22.66 -0.70 -7.51
N TRP A 13 21.67 0.13 -7.84
CA TRP A 13 21.11 0.21 -9.19
C TRP A 13 22.16 0.60 -10.23
N GLU A 14 23.05 1.53 -9.90
CA GLU A 14 24.13 1.97 -10.80
C GLU A 14 25.05 0.81 -11.18
N LYS A 15 25.49 0.04 -10.19
CA LYS A 15 26.32 -1.15 -10.41
C LYS A 15 25.58 -2.20 -11.24
N TYR A 16 24.33 -2.49 -10.88
CA TYR A 16 23.50 -3.48 -11.57
C TYR A 16 23.31 -3.13 -13.05
N LEU A 17 22.89 -1.90 -13.36
CA LEU A 17 22.66 -1.46 -14.75
C LEU A 17 23.95 -1.53 -15.59
N LYS A 18 25.10 -1.20 -14.99
CA LYS A 18 26.40 -1.33 -15.64
C LYS A 18 26.77 -2.78 -15.90
N GLU A 19 26.59 -3.66 -14.93
CA GLU A 19 26.92 -5.11 -15.05
C GLU A 19 26.02 -5.82 -16.07
N THR A 20 24.75 -5.43 -16.17
CA THR A 20 23.81 -6.05 -17.11
C THR A 20 23.70 -5.34 -18.46
N ALA A 21 24.47 -4.26 -18.69
CA ALA A 21 24.32 -3.38 -19.84
C ALA A 21 22.86 -2.94 -20.09
N ALA A 22 22.10 -2.73 -19.01
CA ALA A 22 20.69 -2.38 -19.07
C ALA A 22 20.46 -0.88 -18.88
N ILE A 23 19.29 -0.41 -19.32
CA ILE A 23 18.85 0.98 -19.17
C ILE A 23 17.58 0.97 -18.33
N ALA A 24 17.54 1.81 -17.29
CA ALA A 24 16.32 2.00 -16.50
C ALA A 24 15.26 2.72 -17.34
N ALA A 25 13.99 2.32 -17.18
CA ALA A 25 12.89 3.04 -17.79
C ALA A 25 12.88 4.51 -17.30
N PRO A 26 12.70 5.50 -18.19
CA PRO A 26 12.56 6.90 -17.78
C PRO A 26 11.42 7.11 -16.80
N SER A 27 11.56 8.07 -15.88
CA SER A 27 10.51 8.38 -14.89
C SER A 27 9.17 8.78 -15.53
N SER A 28 9.22 9.39 -16.72
CA SER A 28 8.04 9.77 -17.51
C SER A 28 7.19 8.58 -17.98
N CYS A 29 7.72 7.36 -17.94
CA CYS A 29 6.96 6.15 -18.23
C CYS A 29 6.01 5.76 -17.09
N PHE A 30 6.13 6.36 -15.90
CA PHE A 30 5.36 6.00 -14.72
C PHE A 30 4.38 7.11 -14.35
N ARG A 31 3.15 6.74 -14.02
CA ARG A 31 2.16 7.65 -13.41
C ARG A 31 2.45 7.82 -11.92
N GLN A 32 3.58 8.44 -11.61
CA GLN A 32 4.05 8.68 -10.24
C GLN A 32 4.51 10.13 -10.12
N SER A 33 4.35 10.71 -8.92
CA SER A 33 4.91 12.02 -8.63
C SER A 33 6.45 11.98 -8.77
N PRO A 34 7.09 13.04 -9.31
CA PRO A 34 8.55 13.14 -9.37
C PRO A 34 9.23 13.02 -8.00
N ALA A 35 8.56 13.49 -6.94
CA ALA A 35 8.97 13.32 -5.56
C ALA A 35 8.00 12.37 -4.84
N PRO A 36 8.49 11.34 -4.12
CA PRO A 36 7.62 10.45 -3.35
C PRO A 36 6.77 11.23 -2.34
N PRO A 37 5.46 10.93 -2.22
CA PRO A 37 4.60 11.62 -1.29
C PRO A 37 5.00 11.30 0.16
N MET A 38 4.87 12.30 1.04
CA MET A 38 5.09 12.13 2.47
C MET A 38 4.02 11.22 3.07
N ASN A 39 4.44 10.25 3.88
CA ASN A 39 3.53 9.35 4.57
C ASN A 39 3.27 9.83 6.00
N GLY A 40 2.08 10.40 6.22
CA GLY A 40 1.63 10.88 7.54
C GLY A 40 0.84 9.85 8.38
N PHE A 41 0.62 8.64 7.86
CA PHE A 41 -0.17 7.62 8.54
C PHE A 41 0.59 6.96 9.68
N LYS A 42 -0.17 6.39 10.62
CA LYS A 42 0.35 5.56 11.71
C LYS A 42 -0.40 4.22 11.72
N THR A 43 0.28 3.16 12.13
CA THR A 43 -0.38 1.87 12.40
C THR A 43 -1.53 2.07 13.39
N GLY A 44 -2.67 1.44 13.12
CA GLY A 44 -3.92 1.58 13.89
C GLY A 44 -4.87 2.66 13.38
N MET A 45 -4.42 3.58 12.50
CA MET A 45 -5.33 4.53 11.86
C MET A 45 -6.33 3.81 10.96
N LYS A 46 -7.54 4.35 10.86
CA LYS A 46 -8.62 3.83 10.02
C LYS A 46 -8.90 4.77 8.85
N LEU A 47 -9.28 4.19 7.72
CA LEU A 47 -9.61 4.88 6.48
C LEU A 47 -10.65 4.07 5.69
N GLU A 48 -11.18 4.64 4.63
CA GLU A 48 -12.02 3.95 3.66
C GLU A 48 -11.16 3.44 2.50
N ALA A 49 -11.34 2.19 2.10
CA ALA A 49 -10.60 1.59 0.98
C ALA A 49 -11.52 0.76 0.09
N GLN A 50 -11.26 0.74 -1.21
CA GLN A 50 -11.90 -0.22 -2.12
C GLN A 50 -11.46 -1.65 -1.79
N ASP A 51 -12.40 -2.61 -1.73
CA ASP A 51 -12.07 -4.03 -1.53
C ASP A 51 -11.35 -4.57 -2.77
N PRO A 52 -10.11 -5.09 -2.67
CA PRO A 52 -9.39 -5.66 -3.80
C PRO A 52 -10.12 -6.81 -4.50
N ARG A 53 -11.05 -7.48 -3.81
CA ARG A 53 -11.87 -8.59 -4.33
C ARG A 53 -13.18 -8.10 -4.95
N ASN A 54 -13.61 -6.88 -4.65
CA ASN A 54 -14.75 -6.21 -5.26
C ASN A 54 -14.53 -4.70 -5.29
N THR A 55 -13.99 -4.19 -6.40
CA THR A 55 -13.62 -2.78 -6.54
C THR A 55 -14.81 -1.81 -6.53
N THR A 56 -16.04 -2.31 -6.60
CA THR A 56 -17.26 -1.50 -6.45
C THR A 56 -17.63 -1.26 -4.98
N SER A 57 -17.03 -2.01 -4.05
CA SER A 57 -17.30 -1.92 -2.62
C SER A 57 -16.23 -1.10 -1.91
N THR A 58 -16.67 -0.10 -1.15
CA THR A 58 -15.82 0.65 -0.23
C THR A 58 -16.03 0.13 1.19
N CYS A 59 -14.95 -0.29 1.84
CA CYS A 59 -14.96 -0.86 3.19
C CYS A 59 -14.14 0.02 4.15
N ILE A 60 -14.35 -0.15 5.45
CA ILE A 60 -13.41 0.36 6.45
C ILE A 60 -12.16 -0.51 6.45
N ALA A 61 -11.00 0.13 6.48
CA ALA A 61 -9.70 -0.53 6.59
C ALA A 61 -8.86 0.09 7.70
N THR A 62 -8.05 -0.75 8.34
CA THR A 62 -7.06 -0.35 9.34
C THR A 62 -5.65 -0.44 8.74
N VAL A 63 -4.82 0.57 9.01
CA VAL A 63 -3.39 0.55 8.69
C VAL A 63 -2.69 -0.43 9.64
N VAL A 64 -2.21 -1.55 9.11
CA VAL A 64 -1.51 -2.60 9.87
C VAL A 64 0.01 -2.57 9.69
N GLY A 65 0.51 -1.78 8.74
CA GLY A 65 1.95 -1.59 8.51
C GLY A 65 2.26 -0.46 7.54
N LEU A 66 3.52 -0.02 7.54
CA LEU A 66 4.02 1.09 6.74
C LEU A 66 5.35 0.69 6.08
N THR A 67 5.54 1.06 4.81
CA THR A 67 6.85 0.94 4.15
C THR A 67 7.01 2.05 3.10
N GLY A 68 7.93 2.99 3.34
CA GLY A 68 8.03 4.21 2.53
C GLY A 68 6.69 4.91 2.37
N SER A 69 6.30 5.22 1.14
CA SER A 69 5.01 5.83 0.78
C SER A 69 3.84 4.84 0.65
N ARG A 70 4.00 3.58 1.11
CA ARG A 70 2.95 2.56 1.05
C ARG A 70 2.39 2.23 2.43
N LEU A 71 1.09 1.97 2.44
CA LEU A 71 0.29 1.51 3.57
C LEU A 71 -0.04 0.04 3.36
N ARG A 72 0.19 -0.80 4.37
CA ARG A 72 -0.39 -2.14 4.44
C ARG A 72 -1.73 -2.03 5.16
N LEU A 73 -2.79 -2.39 4.48
CA LEU A 73 -4.17 -2.24 4.92
C LEU A 73 -4.81 -3.61 5.15
N ARG A 74 -5.64 -3.69 6.18
CA ARG A 74 -6.55 -4.81 6.43
C ARG A 74 -7.97 -4.27 6.43
N LEU A 75 -8.90 -4.95 5.75
CA LEU A 75 -10.31 -4.58 5.86
C LEU A 75 -10.85 -5.01 7.21
N ASP A 76 -11.57 -4.12 7.88
CA ASP A 76 -12.13 -4.42 9.20
C ASP A 76 -13.18 -5.52 9.08
N GLY A 77 -13.02 -6.60 9.86
CA GLY A 77 -13.84 -7.81 9.76
C GLY A 77 -13.29 -8.89 8.82
N SER A 78 -12.16 -8.65 8.14
CA SER A 78 -11.44 -9.69 7.37
C SER A 78 -10.31 -10.36 8.18
N ASP A 79 -9.77 -11.44 7.63
CA ASP A 79 -8.57 -12.10 8.16
C ASP A 79 -7.27 -11.29 7.92
N ASN A 80 -6.14 -11.84 8.38
CA ASN A 80 -4.80 -11.28 8.19
C ASN A 80 -4.04 -11.79 6.96
N LYS A 81 -4.67 -12.68 6.18
CA LYS A 81 -4.06 -13.31 5.00
C LYS A 81 -4.29 -12.47 3.75
N ASN A 82 -5.33 -11.63 3.76
CA ASN A 82 -5.73 -10.78 2.65
C ASN A 82 -5.33 -9.30 2.84
N ASP A 83 -4.32 -9.02 3.67
CA ASP A 83 -3.77 -7.66 3.77
C ASP A 83 -3.20 -7.21 2.41
N PHE A 84 -3.41 -5.95 2.04
CA PHE A 84 -2.97 -5.41 0.75
C PHE A 84 -2.22 -4.09 0.90
N TRP A 85 -1.45 -3.73 -0.12
CA TRP A 85 -0.67 -2.49 -0.13
C TRP A 85 -1.31 -1.43 -1.03
N ARG A 86 -1.34 -0.18 -0.54
CA ARG A 86 -1.70 1.01 -1.33
C ARG A 86 -0.71 2.13 -1.10
N LEU A 87 -0.48 2.95 -2.12
CA LEU A 87 0.25 4.20 -1.94
C LEU A 87 -0.62 5.20 -1.18
N VAL A 88 0.02 6.12 -0.44
CA VAL A 88 -0.67 7.19 0.29
C VAL A 88 -1.44 8.17 -0.60
N ASP A 89 -1.10 8.24 -1.89
CA ASP A 89 -1.74 9.07 -2.92
C ASP A 89 -2.66 8.26 -3.84
N SER A 90 -2.98 7.01 -3.48
CA SER A 90 -3.90 6.18 -4.25
C SER A 90 -5.33 6.74 -4.17
N SER A 91 -6.01 6.82 -5.31
CA SER A 91 -7.44 7.19 -5.37
C SER A 91 -8.37 6.16 -4.72
N GLU A 92 -7.88 4.95 -4.48
CA GLU A 92 -8.64 3.83 -3.90
C GLU A 92 -8.71 3.88 -2.37
N ILE A 93 -8.02 4.83 -1.73
CA ILE A 93 -8.09 5.10 -0.30
C ILE A 93 -8.60 6.51 -0.04
N GLN A 94 -9.46 6.67 0.96
CA GLN A 94 -10.10 7.94 1.27
C GLN A 94 -10.22 8.13 2.79
N PRO A 95 -10.29 9.37 3.30
CA PRO A 95 -10.61 9.61 4.71
C PRO A 95 -12.04 9.13 5.03
N ILE A 96 -12.27 8.73 6.27
CA ILE A 96 -13.60 8.32 6.76
C ILE A 96 -14.62 9.45 6.53
N GLY A 97 -15.80 9.07 6.06
CA GLY A 97 -16.92 9.94 5.68
C GLY A 97 -16.97 10.26 4.19
N SER A 98 -15.98 9.84 3.40
CA SER A 98 -15.94 10.15 1.96
C SER A 98 -17.00 9.39 1.17
N CYS A 99 -17.24 8.12 1.51
CA CYS A 99 -18.25 7.29 0.87
C CYS A 99 -19.65 7.89 1.07
N GLU A 100 -20.00 8.25 2.32
CA GLU A 100 -21.28 8.88 2.65
C GLU A 100 -21.44 10.23 1.96
N LYS A 101 -20.40 11.09 1.99
CA LYS A 101 -20.41 12.40 1.32
C LYS A 101 -20.69 12.30 -0.18
N ASN A 102 -20.29 11.21 -0.82
CA ASN A 102 -20.52 10.95 -2.24
C ASN A 102 -21.82 10.16 -2.51
N GLY A 103 -22.70 10.01 -1.51
CA GLY A 103 -23.98 9.31 -1.62
C GLY A 103 -23.86 7.78 -1.64
N GLY A 104 -22.68 7.25 -1.31
CA GLY A 104 -22.44 5.82 -1.19
C GLY A 104 -22.73 5.28 0.20
N MET A 105 -22.65 3.95 0.32
CA MET A 105 -22.77 3.24 1.59
C MET A 105 -21.59 2.30 1.76
N LEU A 106 -20.96 2.34 2.93
CA LEU A 106 -19.88 1.42 3.28
C LEU A 106 -20.41 -0.02 3.26
N GLN A 107 -19.62 -0.91 2.67
CA GLN A 107 -19.92 -2.33 2.56
C GLN A 107 -19.07 -3.12 3.56
N PRO A 108 -19.58 -4.26 4.07
CA PRO A 108 -18.72 -5.22 4.74
C PRO A 108 -17.71 -5.82 3.74
N PRO A 109 -16.51 -6.23 4.19
CA PRO A 109 -15.54 -6.86 3.31
C PRO A 109 -16.07 -8.18 2.72
N LEU A 110 -15.73 -8.45 1.47
CA LEU A 110 -16.19 -9.62 0.73
C LEU A 110 -15.49 -10.92 1.18
N GLY A 111 -15.99 -11.60 2.22
CA GLY A 111 -15.55 -12.96 2.56
C GLY A 111 -15.21 -13.18 4.02
N GLU A 112 -16.19 -13.00 4.90
CA GLU A 112 -16.78 -14.10 5.68
C GLU A 112 -18.14 -13.65 6.26
N HIS A 113 -19.09 -14.58 6.28
CA HIS A 113 -20.23 -14.54 7.19
C HIS A 113 -19.74 -15.03 8.56
N ILE A 114 -20.32 -14.46 9.62
CA ILE A 114 -20.13 -14.78 11.04
C ILE A 114 -20.00 -16.28 11.30
#